data_AF-A0A7X4EIV5-F1
#
_entry.id   AF-A0A7X4EIV5-F1
#
_cell.length_a   1.000
_cell.length_b   1.000
_cell.length_c   1.000
_cell.angle_alpha   90.00
_cell.angle_beta   90.00
_cell.angle_gamma   90.00
#
_symmetry.space_group_name_H-M   'P 1'
#
loop_
_entity.id
_entity.type
_entity.pdbx_description
1 polymer ?
#
loop_
_entity_poly.entity_id
_entity_poly.type
_entity_poly.pdbx_seq_one_letter_code
_entity_poly.pdbx_strand_id
1 'polypeptide(L)'
;MGETARTDGGRQRRRLGLVSTLLVATAFVIIMAKGLSDFDRYLVTSYSMANTLLPGDMVVVRGSEPYDCSAARGSVARELPKRGEIWVYERQSGRGDVMVKRVIGLPGDTISMLTNIVMVNRIRLHEPYVSLGSGVDPSSRQFMWQREHLRPDIQLAEYRPTLGTWGPLIVPANAYFLLGDNRTASMDSRHHGFVRAEHMVARVVWIGFSYGIPDSDALPSQEVVRWDRIGRLR
;
A
#
# COMPACT_ATOMS: atom_id res chain seq x y z
N MET A 1 54.28 -51.93 14.39
CA MET A 1 53.48 -51.41 13.26
C MET A 1 52.01 -51.45 13.68
N GLY A 2 51.34 -50.32 13.95
CA GLY A 2 49.92 -50.36 14.37
C GLY A 2 49.26 -49.06 14.82
N GLU A 3 49.96 -47.93 14.89
CA GLU A 3 49.44 -46.73 15.57
C GLU A 3 48.83 -45.67 14.63
N THR A 4 48.99 -45.80 13.32
CA THR A 4 48.58 -44.77 12.34
C THR A 4 47.13 -44.86 11.87
N ALA A 5 46.40 -45.95 12.14
CA ALA A 5 45.05 -46.17 11.60
C ALA A 5 43.90 -45.55 12.45
N ARG A 6 44.14 -45.22 13.72
CA ARG A 6 43.08 -44.71 14.62
C ARG A 6 42.86 -43.20 14.54
N THR A 7 43.83 -42.43 14.05
CA THR A 7 43.78 -40.96 14.00
C THR A 7 43.04 -40.42 12.78
N ASP A 8 42.93 -41.21 11.70
CA ASP A 8 42.34 -40.77 10.43
C ASP A 8 40.80 -40.72 10.47
N GLY A 9 40.16 -41.73 11.07
CA GLY A 9 38.70 -41.80 11.19
C GLY A 9 38.05 -40.68 12.02
N GLY A 10 38.77 -40.17 13.04
CA GLY A 10 38.31 -39.03 13.85
C GLY A 10 38.40 -37.69 13.10
N ARG A 11 39.42 -37.53 12.25
CA ARG A 11 39.62 -36.34 11.40
C ARG A 11 38.62 -36.32 10.25
N GLN A 12 38.32 -37.48 9.68
CA GLN A 12 37.33 -37.66 8.62
C GLN A 12 35.90 -37.41 9.11
N ARG A 13 35.53 -37.91 10.31
CA ARG A 13 34.23 -37.63 10.94
C ARG A 13 34.03 -36.15 11.30
N ARG A 14 35.08 -35.48 11.80
CA ARG A 14 35.03 -34.03 12.07
C ARG A 14 34.91 -33.20 10.79
N ARG A 15 35.61 -33.59 9.73
CA ARG A 15 35.48 -32.94 8.40
C ARG A 15 34.09 -33.15 7.80
N LEU A 16 33.52 -34.35 7.87
CA LEU A 16 32.14 -34.61 7.43
C LEU A 16 31.14 -33.76 8.22
N GLY A 17 31.27 -33.70 9.55
CA GLY A 17 30.39 -32.89 10.40
C GLY A 17 30.47 -31.39 10.07
N LEU A 18 31.66 -30.84 9.84
CA LEU A 18 31.85 -29.45 9.43
C LEU A 18 31.22 -29.16 8.05
N VAL A 19 31.38 -30.07 7.09
CA VAL A 19 30.78 -29.94 5.76
C VAL A 19 29.25 -29.96 5.86
N SER A 20 28.67 -30.90 6.61
CA SER A 20 27.22 -30.97 6.83
C SER A 20 26.68 -29.70 7.50
N THR A 21 27.36 -29.16 8.52
CA THR A 21 26.96 -27.91 9.18
C THR A 21 27.00 -26.73 8.22
N LEU A 22 28.04 -26.61 7.39
CA LEU A 22 28.15 -25.53 6.40
C LEU A 22 27.07 -25.62 5.32
N LEU A 23 26.70 -26.83 4.89
CA LEU A 23 25.62 -27.05 3.93
C LEU A 23 24.26 -26.65 4.50
N VAL A 24 23.96 -27.04 5.74
CA VAL A 24 22.71 -26.67 6.42
C VAL A 24 22.65 -25.15 6.64
N ALA A 25 23.74 -24.52 7.08
CA ALA A 25 23.79 -23.07 7.26
C ALA A 25 23.61 -22.32 5.93
N THR A 26 24.26 -22.78 4.85
CA THR A 26 24.08 -22.20 3.51
C THR A 26 22.65 -22.36 3.01
N ALA A 27 22.06 -23.55 3.16
CA ALA A 27 20.68 -23.79 2.79
C ALA A 27 19.71 -22.90 3.58
N PHE A 28 19.95 -22.72 4.88
CA PHE A 28 19.17 -21.82 5.73
C PHE A 28 19.26 -20.37 5.26
N VAL A 29 20.47 -19.87 4.94
CA VAL A 29 20.67 -18.51 4.41
C VAL A 29 19.96 -18.34 3.07
N ILE A 30 20.02 -19.33 2.18
CA ILE A 30 19.32 -19.28 0.88
C ILE A 30 17.80 -19.28 1.06
N ILE A 31 17.25 -20.12 1.96
CA ILE A 31 15.81 -20.15 2.26
C ILE A 31 15.37 -18.80 2.85
N MET A 32 16.14 -18.22 3.77
CA MET A 32 15.89 -16.89 4.32
C MET A 32 15.97 -15.79 3.26
N ALA A 33 16.99 -15.83 2.39
CA ALA A 33 17.15 -14.87 1.31
C ALA A 33 15.99 -14.95 0.31
N LYS A 34 15.58 -16.17 -0.09
CA LYS A 34 14.41 -16.37 -0.97
C LYS A 34 13.12 -15.88 -0.32
N GLY A 35 12.86 -16.23 0.95
CA GLY A 35 11.66 -15.77 1.64
C GLY A 35 11.57 -14.24 1.80
N LEU A 36 12.70 -13.53 1.78
CA LEU A 36 12.75 -12.07 1.75
C LEU A 36 12.57 -11.48 0.34
N SER A 37 12.84 -12.25 -0.71
CA SER A 37 12.72 -11.85 -2.13
C SER A 37 11.29 -11.99 -2.68
N ASP A 38 10.44 -12.80 -2.06
CA ASP A 38 9.05 -13.02 -2.52
C ASP A 38 8.11 -11.84 -2.26
N PHE A 39 8.61 -10.76 -1.65
CA PHE A 39 7.84 -9.56 -1.36
C PHE A 39 8.43 -8.34 -2.03
N ASP A 40 7.61 -7.69 -2.86
CA ASP A 40 7.93 -6.37 -3.37
C ASP A 40 7.92 -5.32 -2.25
N ARG A 41 8.69 -4.26 -2.47
CA ARG A 41 8.89 -3.19 -1.50
C ARG A 41 8.76 -1.85 -2.20
N TYR A 42 7.98 -0.96 -1.59
CA TYR A 42 7.80 0.40 -2.11
C TYR A 42 8.22 1.41 -1.07
N LEU A 43 9.00 2.40 -1.50
CA LEU A 43 9.37 3.54 -0.66
C LEU A 43 8.23 4.56 -0.66
N VAL A 44 7.74 4.92 0.51
CA VAL A 44 6.80 6.03 0.67
C VAL A 44 7.60 7.33 0.61
N THR A 45 7.22 8.21 -0.33
CA THR A 45 7.92 9.47 -0.60
C THR A 45 7.08 10.71 -0.29
N SER A 46 5.80 10.55 0.08
CA SER A 46 4.88 11.67 0.31
C SER A 46 4.11 11.54 1.63
N TYR A 47 3.63 12.68 2.14
CA TYR A 47 2.82 12.77 3.36
C TYR A 47 1.32 12.50 3.13
N SER A 48 0.90 12.03 1.95
CA SER A 48 -0.52 11.80 1.63
C SER A 48 -1.19 10.71 2.47
N MET A 49 -0.39 9.82 3.05
CA MET A 49 -0.82 8.76 3.97
C MET A 49 -0.38 9.04 5.42
N ALA A 50 0.01 10.29 5.74
CA ALA A 50 0.49 10.65 7.09
C ALA A 50 -0.53 10.30 8.18
N ASN A 51 -0.01 10.08 9.40
CA ASN A 51 -0.58 9.30 10.52
C ASN A 51 -0.45 7.78 10.38
N THR A 52 -0.51 7.24 9.16
CA THR A 52 -0.34 5.80 8.91
C THR A 52 1.03 5.49 8.32
N LEU A 53 1.34 6.08 7.17
CA LEU A 53 2.61 5.96 6.47
C LEU A 53 3.29 7.32 6.34
N LEU A 54 4.58 7.37 6.60
CA LEU A 54 5.41 8.57 6.52
C LEU A 54 6.45 8.43 5.41
N PRO A 55 6.90 9.54 4.80
CA PRO A 55 8.07 9.53 3.94
C PRO A 55 9.27 8.85 4.62
N GLY A 56 9.91 7.94 3.90
CA GLY A 56 10.99 7.09 4.42
C GLY A 56 10.53 5.72 4.95
N ASP A 57 9.22 5.46 5.04
CA ASP A 57 8.71 4.10 5.26
C ASP A 57 8.92 3.25 4.00
N MET A 58 9.57 2.11 4.13
CA MET A 58 9.60 1.06 3.12
C MET A 58 8.50 0.05 3.45
N VAL A 59 7.42 0.09 2.69
CA VAL A 59 6.29 -0.82 2.87
C VAL A 59 6.55 -2.12 2.14
N VAL A 60 6.30 -3.23 2.82
CA VAL A 60 6.28 -4.56 2.24
C VAL A 60 4.88 -4.81 1.73
N VAL A 61 4.78 -5.33 0.51
CA VAL A 61 3.49 -5.58 -0.13
C VAL A 61 3.33 -7.05 -0.48
N ARG A 62 2.07 -7.49 -0.49
CA ARG A 62 1.65 -8.77 -1.05
C ARG A 62 0.88 -8.48 -2.32
N GLY A 63 1.47 -8.86 -3.45
CA GLY A 63 0.90 -8.65 -4.78
C GLY A 63 0.15 -9.87 -5.29
N SER A 64 -0.71 -9.61 -6.27
CA SER A 64 -0.98 -10.56 -7.35
C SER A 64 0.11 -10.40 -8.41
N GLU A 65 0.56 -11.50 -9.02
CA GLU A 65 1.51 -11.52 -10.13
C GLU A 65 1.26 -10.43 -11.20
N PRO A 66 2.30 -10.00 -11.94
CA PRO A 66 2.21 -8.91 -12.89
C PRO A 66 1.09 -9.14 -13.91
N TYR A 67 0.38 -8.06 -14.16
CA TYR A 67 -0.63 -7.88 -15.19
C TYR A 67 -0.11 -8.37 -16.57
N ASP A 68 -0.53 -9.56 -16.99
CA ASP A 68 -0.40 -10.02 -18.37
C ASP A 68 -1.74 -9.81 -19.10
N CYS A 69 -1.82 -8.74 -19.89
CA CYS A 69 -2.96 -8.47 -20.76
C CYS A 69 -3.20 -9.53 -21.84
N SER A 70 -2.27 -10.46 -22.05
CA SER A 70 -2.32 -11.46 -23.13
C SER A 70 -2.84 -12.83 -22.71
N ALA A 71 -2.98 -13.10 -21.42
CA ALA A 71 -3.39 -14.41 -20.92
C ALA A 71 -4.91 -14.49 -20.67
N ALA A 72 -5.68 -14.68 -21.74
CA ALA A 72 -6.92 -15.41 -21.62
C ALA A 72 -6.57 -16.86 -21.23
N ARG A 73 -6.62 -17.19 -19.92
CA ARG A 73 -6.78 -18.52 -19.28
C ARG A 73 -5.93 -18.61 -18.01
N GLY A 74 -6.57 -18.93 -16.88
CA GLY A 74 -5.87 -19.39 -15.67
C GLY A 74 -6.26 -18.60 -14.42
N SER A 75 -7.22 -19.14 -13.69
CA SER A 75 -7.67 -18.71 -12.37
C SER A 75 -6.57 -18.82 -11.33
N VAL A 76 -5.73 -17.78 -11.20
CA VAL A 76 -5.09 -17.47 -9.92
C VAL A 76 -6.01 -16.47 -9.22
N ALA A 77 -6.53 -16.83 -8.05
CA ALA A 77 -7.42 -15.96 -7.29
C ALA A 77 -6.65 -14.68 -6.90
N ARG A 78 -6.86 -13.59 -7.66
CA ARG A 78 -6.36 -12.26 -7.33
C ARG A 78 -6.98 -11.86 -5.98
N GLU A 79 -6.15 -11.55 -4.98
CA GLU A 79 -6.63 -11.02 -3.71
C GLU A 79 -7.46 -9.76 -4.04
N LEU A 80 -8.75 -9.78 -3.70
CA LEU A 80 -9.62 -8.64 -3.97
C LEU A 80 -9.45 -7.60 -2.85
N PRO A 81 -9.18 -6.34 -3.19
CA PRO A 81 -9.10 -5.26 -2.20
C PRO A 81 -10.32 -5.21 -1.29
N LYS A 82 -10.07 -5.15 0.01
CA LYS A 82 -11.11 -4.95 1.03
C LYS A 82 -11.09 -3.52 1.52
N ARG A 83 -12.26 -3.06 1.96
CA ARG A 83 -12.40 -1.73 2.54
C ARG A 83 -11.49 -1.58 3.76
N GLY A 84 -10.81 -0.45 3.85
CA GLY A 84 -9.86 -0.14 4.91
C GLY A 84 -8.44 -0.64 4.66
N GLU A 85 -8.21 -1.51 3.67
CA GLU A 85 -6.86 -1.93 3.31
C GLU A 85 -6.11 -0.81 2.58
N ILE A 86 -4.78 -0.83 2.70
CA ILE A 86 -3.89 0.10 2.00
C ILE A 86 -3.32 -0.64 0.79
N TRP A 87 -3.42 -0.01 -0.37
CA TRP A 87 -3.06 -0.61 -1.63
C TRP A 87 -2.13 0.30 -2.43
N VAL A 88 -1.18 -0.35 -3.11
CA VAL A 88 -0.38 0.24 -4.18
C VAL A 88 -1.15 0.08 -5.48
N TYR A 89 -1.27 1.14 -6.25
CA TYR A 89 -1.88 1.12 -7.57
C TYR A 89 -1.11 1.98 -8.55
N GLU A 90 -1.17 1.62 -9.83
CA GLU A 90 -0.59 2.42 -10.91
C GLU A 90 -1.46 3.63 -11.22
N ARG A 91 -0.82 4.79 -11.32
CA ARG A 91 -1.49 6.02 -11.73
C ARG A 91 -1.90 5.91 -13.19
N GLN A 92 -3.16 6.25 -13.48
CA GLN A 92 -3.75 6.17 -14.83
C GLN A 92 -3.20 7.22 -15.82
N SER A 93 -2.03 7.80 -15.56
CA SER A 93 -1.34 8.75 -16.44
C SER A 93 -0.40 8.09 -17.45
N GLY A 94 -0.26 6.75 -17.42
CA GLY A 94 0.58 5.99 -18.36
C GLY A 94 2.10 6.16 -18.15
N ARG A 95 2.53 6.75 -17.02
CA ARG A 95 3.94 7.01 -16.71
C ARG A 95 4.61 5.93 -15.85
N GLY A 96 3.85 4.91 -15.43
CA GLY A 96 4.33 3.88 -14.50
C GLY A 96 4.49 4.37 -13.05
N ASP A 97 4.03 5.59 -12.74
CA ASP A 97 4.05 6.10 -11.36
C ASP A 97 3.09 5.29 -10.48
N VAL A 98 3.57 4.78 -9.35
CA VAL A 98 2.73 4.08 -8.37
C VAL A 98 2.30 5.01 -7.24
N MET A 99 1.13 4.74 -6.68
CA MET A 99 0.54 5.50 -5.59
C MET A 99 0.09 4.55 -4.48
N VAL A 100 0.24 4.98 -3.23
CA VAL A 100 -0.25 4.24 -2.06
C VAL A 100 -1.40 5.00 -1.43
N LYS A 101 -2.57 4.35 -1.31
CA LYS A 101 -3.80 4.92 -0.75
C LYS A 101 -4.64 3.86 -0.03
N ARG A 102 -5.59 4.29 0.80
CA ARG A 102 -6.53 3.40 1.48
C ARG A 102 -7.79 3.18 0.65
N VAL A 103 -8.26 1.94 0.57
CA VAL A 103 -9.49 1.55 -0.12
C VAL A 103 -10.70 1.98 0.71
N ILE A 104 -11.48 2.91 0.17
CA ILE A 104 -12.66 3.46 0.85
C ILE A 104 -13.95 2.97 0.22
N GLY A 105 -14.04 2.91 -1.10
CA GLY A 105 -15.20 2.40 -1.85
C GLY A 105 -14.85 1.14 -2.63
N LEU A 106 -15.69 0.12 -2.51
CA LEU A 106 -15.66 -1.13 -3.25
C LEU A 106 -16.68 -1.08 -4.41
N PRO A 107 -16.55 -1.94 -5.42
CA PRO A 107 -17.53 -2.08 -6.48
C PRO A 107 -18.99 -2.11 -5.98
N GLY A 108 -19.83 -1.25 -6.53
CA GLY A 108 -21.27 -1.16 -6.21
C GLY A 108 -21.60 -0.33 -4.96
N ASP A 109 -20.62 0.13 -4.19
CA ASP A 109 -20.91 1.01 -3.06
C ASP A 109 -21.46 2.37 -3.50
N THR A 110 -22.30 2.94 -2.63
CA THR A 110 -22.61 4.36 -2.64
C THR A 110 -21.73 5.09 -1.63
N ILE A 111 -20.85 5.97 -2.08
CA ILE A 111 -19.92 6.70 -1.23
C ILE A 111 -20.22 8.20 -1.23
N SER A 112 -20.06 8.86 -0.09
CA SER A 112 -20.13 10.32 -0.01
C SER A 112 -19.21 10.83 1.08
N MET A 113 -18.92 12.13 1.06
CA MET A 113 -18.29 12.82 2.16
C MET A 113 -19.11 14.07 2.48
N LEU A 114 -19.38 14.30 3.76
CA LEU A 114 -20.06 15.50 4.24
C LEU A 114 -19.25 16.08 5.38
N THR A 115 -18.76 17.30 5.22
CA THR A 115 -17.95 17.99 6.25
C THR A 115 -16.79 17.11 6.74
N ASN A 116 -16.05 16.53 5.80
CA ASN A 116 -14.93 15.60 6.00
C ASN A 116 -15.28 14.23 6.60
N ILE A 117 -16.56 13.92 6.82
CA ILE A 117 -17.01 12.61 7.30
C ILE A 117 -17.39 11.75 6.10
N VAL A 118 -16.70 10.61 5.93
CA VAL A 118 -17.02 9.63 4.89
C VAL A 118 -18.23 8.80 5.31
N MET A 119 -19.14 8.63 4.36
CA MET A 119 -20.27 7.73 4.45
C MET A 119 -20.13 6.68 3.34
N VAL A 120 -20.36 5.42 3.69
CA VAL A 120 -20.43 4.29 2.76
C VAL A 120 -21.80 3.63 2.94
N ASN A 121 -22.56 3.52 1.85
CA ASN A 121 -23.92 2.98 1.86
C ASN A 121 -24.80 3.66 2.92
N ARG A 122 -24.62 4.98 3.09
CA ARG A 122 -25.27 5.84 4.10
C ARG A 122 -24.88 5.57 5.56
N ILE A 123 -23.87 4.75 5.81
CA ILE A 123 -23.32 4.48 7.14
C ILE A 123 -22.00 5.23 7.29
N ARG A 124 -21.82 5.95 8.41
CA ARG A 124 -20.56 6.63 8.72
C ARG A 124 -19.43 5.62 8.81
N LEU A 125 -18.36 5.85 8.05
CA LEU A 125 -17.15 5.04 8.13
C LEU A 125 -16.36 5.43 9.40
N HIS A 126 -15.91 4.43 10.16
CA HIS A 126 -15.03 4.66 11.31
C HIS A 126 -13.58 4.79 10.83
N GLU A 127 -13.03 5.99 10.93
CA GLU A 127 -11.71 6.34 10.35
C GLU A 127 -10.74 6.90 11.41
N PRO A 128 -10.28 6.08 12.39
CA PRO A 128 -9.38 6.55 13.44
C PRO A 128 -7.98 6.92 12.93
N TYR A 129 -7.66 6.56 11.68
CA TYR A 129 -6.39 6.83 11.00
C TYR A 129 -6.34 8.19 10.29
N VAL A 130 -7.48 8.89 10.15
CA VAL A 130 -7.54 10.11 9.34
C VAL A 130 -6.87 11.28 10.03
N SER A 131 -6.03 11.99 9.28
CA SER A 131 -5.57 13.34 9.61
C SER A 131 -6.38 14.35 8.82
N LEU A 132 -7.01 15.30 9.53
CA LEU A 132 -7.62 16.47 8.93
C LEU A 132 -6.69 17.65 9.16
N GLY A 133 -6.26 18.31 8.08
CA GLY A 133 -5.63 19.61 8.18
C GLY A 133 -6.64 20.69 8.56
N SER A 134 -6.18 21.71 9.27
CA SER A 134 -6.93 22.95 9.45
C SER A 134 -6.88 23.74 8.15
N GLY A 135 -8.03 24.18 7.63
CA GLY A 135 -8.04 24.99 6.41
C GLY A 135 -9.41 25.17 5.78
N VAL A 136 -9.39 25.96 4.71
CA VAL A 136 -10.54 26.13 3.80
C VAL A 136 -10.78 24.80 3.09
N ASP A 137 -12.05 24.45 2.88
CA ASP A 137 -12.46 23.31 2.05
C ASP A 137 -12.49 23.75 0.57
N PRO A 138 -11.44 23.49 -0.23
CA PRO A 138 -11.39 24.03 -1.58
C PRO A 138 -12.39 23.30 -2.49
N SER A 139 -13.06 24.05 -3.34
CA SER A 139 -13.68 23.51 -4.55
C SER A 139 -12.68 23.50 -5.70
N SER A 140 -12.73 22.49 -6.57
CA SER A 140 -11.88 22.40 -7.76
C SER A 140 -12.65 21.86 -8.96
N ARG A 141 -12.32 22.35 -10.16
CA ARG A 141 -12.83 21.77 -11.41
C ARG A 141 -12.45 20.30 -11.57
N GLN A 142 -11.36 19.86 -10.92
CA GLN A 142 -10.93 18.47 -10.89
C GLN A 142 -11.91 17.55 -10.16
N PHE A 143 -12.93 18.06 -9.47
CA PHE A 143 -13.95 17.24 -8.82
C PHE A 143 -15.18 17.03 -9.71
N MET A 144 -15.27 17.73 -10.84
CA MET A 144 -16.49 17.75 -11.65
C MET A 144 -16.75 16.44 -12.41
N TRP A 145 -15.74 15.58 -12.59
CA TRP A 145 -15.90 14.23 -13.15
C TRP A 145 -16.93 13.40 -12.37
N GLN A 146 -17.07 13.69 -11.07
CA GLN A 146 -18.00 13.00 -10.17
C GLN A 146 -19.45 13.05 -10.65
N ARG A 147 -19.82 14.07 -11.44
CA ARG A 147 -21.17 14.24 -11.99
C ARG A 147 -21.64 13.05 -12.83
N GLU A 148 -20.72 12.33 -13.45
CA GLU A 148 -21.01 11.15 -14.28
C GLU A 148 -21.37 9.91 -13.44
N HIS A 149 -21.06 9.95 -12.14
CA HIS A 149 -21.21 8.82 -11.23
C HIS A 149 -22.12 9.13 -10.03
N LEU A 150 -22.79 10.28 -10.04
CA LEU A 150 -23.74 10.61 -9.00
C LEU A 150 -24.88 9.60 -8.98
N ARG A 151 -25.40 9.35 -7.77
CA ARG A 151 -26.65 8.62 -7.61
C ARG A 151 -27.76 9.33 -8.44
N PRO A 152 -28.61 8.60 -9.18
CA PRO A 152 -29.53 9.20 -10.16
C PRO A 152 -30.52 10.24 -9.62
N ASP A 153 -30.79 10.25 -8.33
CA ASP A 153 -31.69 11.18 -7.64
C ASP A 153 -31.03 12.52 -7.27
N ILE A 154 -29.74 12.70 -7.54
CA ILE A 154 -29.02 13.95 -7.26
C ILE A 154 -29.17 14.93 -8.42
N GLN A 155 -29.63 16.14 -8.12
CA GLN A 155 -29.76 17.21 -9.11
C GLN A 155 -28.39 17.79 -9.49
N LEU A 156 -27.98 17.56 -10.75
CA LEU A 156 -26.69 18.01 -11.28
C LEU A 156 -26.48 19.54 -11.21
N ALA A 157 -27.56 20.31 -11.31
CA ALA A 157 -27.52 21.77 -11.28
C ALA A 157 -27.05 22.32 -9.92
N GLU A 158 -27.30 21.59 -8.84
CA GLU A 158 -26.98 21.98 -7.46
C GLU A 158 -25.67 21.35 -6.95
N TYR A 159 -25.12 20.38 -7.69
CA TYR A 159 -23.92 19.68 -7.28
C TYR A 159 -22.68 20.59 -7.31
N ARG A 160 -22.11 20.86 -6.13
CA ARG A 160 -20.92 21.71 -5.91
C ARG A 160 -19.92 20.96 -5.04
N PRO A 161 -19.13 20.02 -5.61
CA PRO A 161 -18.20 19.23 -4.83
C PRO A 161 -17.02 20.07 -4.35
N THR A 162 -16.62 19.83 -3.12
CA THR A 162 -15.41 20.33 -2.49
C THR A 162 -14.51 19.15 -2.08
N LEU A 163 -13.38 19.42 -1.44
CA LEU A 163 -12.48 18.38 -0.95
C LEU A 163 -13.10 17.57 0.20
N GLY A 164 -13.89 18.25 1.04
CA GLY A 164 -14.55 17.75 2.24
C GLY A 164 -16.04 17.46 2.09
N THR A 165 -16.68 17.84 0.98
CA THR A 165 -18.11 17.62 0.73
C THR A 165 -18.37 17.22 -0.73
N TRP A 166 -18.78 15.97 -0.95
CA TRP A 166 -19.02 15.42 -2.30
C TRP A 166 -19.87 14.13 -2.25
N GLY A 167 -20.33 13.69 -3.42
CA GLY A 167 -21.22 12.55 -3.58
C GLY A 167 -22.68 12.85 -3.21
N PRO A 168 -23.54 11.84 -3.14
CA PRO A 168 -23.23 10.40 -3.22
C PRO A 168 -22.87 9.90 -4.62
N LEU A 169 -21.78 9.15 -4.73
CA LEU A 169 -21.28 8.52 -5.96
C LEU A 169 -21.48 7.01 -5.92
N ILE A 170 -21.80 6.40 -7.05
CA ILE A 170 -21.85 4.94 -7.21
C ILE A 170 -20.51 4.46 -7.77
N VAL A 171 -19.84 3.56 -7.04
CA VAL A 171 -18.58 2.96 -7.48
C VAL A 171 -18.85 1.93 -8.59
N PRO A 172 -18.21 2.05 -9.78
CA PRO A 172 -18.37 1.08 -10.87
C PRO A 172 -17.97 -0.35 -10.50
N ALA A 173 -18.55 -1.33 -11.18
CA ALA A 173 -18.38 -2.76 -10.87
C ALA A 173 -16.92 -3.28 -10.94
N ASN A 174 -16.04 -2.59 -11.67
CA ASN A 174 -14.63 -2.97 -11.88
C ASN A 174 -13.66 -1.92 -11.34
N ALA A 175 -14.09 -1.12 -10.36
CA ALA A 175 -13.28 -0.02 -9.84
C ALA A 175 -13.40 0.15 -8.32
N TYR A 176 -12.46 0.89 -7.77
CA TYR A 176 -12.35 1.21 -6.35
C TYR A 176 -12.23 2.72 -6.16
N PHE A 177 -12.66 3.21 -5.00
CA PHE A 177 -12.43 4.61 -4.61
C PHE A 177 -11.43 4.63 -3.47
N LEU A 178 -10.28 5.29 -3.68
CA LEU A 178 -9.18 5.30 -2.73
C LEU A 178 -8.94 6.72 -2.21
N LEU A 179 -8.67 6.85 -0.90
CA LEU A 179 -8.33 8.11 -0.25
C LEU A 179 -6.99 8.04 0.46
N GLY A 180 -6.33 9.18 0.58
CA GLY A 180 -5.22 9.33 1.51
C GLY A 180 -5.71 9.51 2.93
N ASP A 181 -4.94 9.00 3.90
CA ASP A 181 -5.23 9.20 5.32
C ASP A 181 -5.00 10.66 5.74
N ASN A 182 -4.06 11.36 5.08
CA ASN A 182 -3.93 12.81 5.20
C ASN A 182 -4.85 13.50 4.19
N ARG A 183 -6.09 13.79 4.61
CA ARG A 183 -7.18 14.18 3.71
C ARG A 183 -6.94 15.50 2.98
N THR A 184 -6.23 16.43 3.60
CA THR A 184 -5.96 17.76 3.03
C THR A 184 -4.73 17.78 2.13
N ALA A 185 -3.79 16.84 2.30
CA ALA A 185 -2.54 16.78 1.54
C ALA A 185 -2.47 15.58 0.57
N SER A 186 -3.62 15.04 0.18
CA SER A 186 -3.70 13.84 -0.67
C SER A 186 -4.37 14.13 -2.01
N MET A 187 -3.61 13.94 -3.08
CA MET A 187 -4.14 13.82 -4.44
C MET A 187 -4.56 12.36 -4.67
N ASP A 188 -5.85 12.09 -4.47
CA ASP A 188 -6.47 10.75 -4.50
C ASP A 188 -7.72 10.72 -5.38
N SER A 189 -8.57 9.69 -5.26
CA SER A 189 -9.72 9.49 -6.15
C SER A 189 -10.67 10.69 -6.23
N ARG A 190 -10.70 11.58 -5.24
CA ARG A 190 -11.45 12.84 -5.34
C ARG A 190 -11.06 13.66 -6.56
N HIS A 191 -9.76 13.68 -6.89
CA HIS A 191 -9.16 14.52 -7.94
C HIS A 191 -9.10 13.83 -9.30
N HIS A 192 -8.95 12.50 -9.33
CA HIS A 192 -8.63 11.77 -10.56
C HIS A 192 -9.55 10.59 -10.86
N GLY A 193 -10.63 10.40 -10.10
CA GLY A 193 -11.61 9.35 -10.39
C GLY A 193 -11.36 8.03 -9.68
N PHE A 194 -12.19 7.06 -10.03
CA PHE A 194 -12.07 5.69 -9.55
C PHE A 194 -10.83 4.99 -10.11
N VAL A 195 -10.24 4.11 -9.31
CA VAL A 195 -9.12 3.25 -9.70
C VAL A 195 -9.66 1.94 -10.24
N ARG A 196 -9.43 1.65 -11.53
CA ARG A 196 -9.82 0.37 -12.13
C ARG A 196 -9.08 -0.79 -11.47
N ALA A 197 -9.76 -1.93 -11.33
CA ALA A 197 -9.20 -3.13 -10.70
C ALA A 197 -7.90 -3.61 -11.35
N GLU A 198 -7.74 -3.41 -12.66
CA GLU A 198 -6.51 -3.75 -13.40
C GLU A 198 -5.28 -2.96 -12.94
N HIS A 199 -5.46 -1.72 -12.48
CA HIS A 199 -4.37 -0.88 -11.98
C HIS A 199 -4.03 -1.14 -10.51
N MET A 200 -4.78 -1.99 -9.80
CA MET A 200 -4.49 -2.34 -8.40
C MET A 200 -3.34 -3.35 -8.36
N VAL A 201 -2.18 -2.95 -7.84
CA VAL A 201 -0.94 -3.74 -7.93
C VAL A 201 -0.83 -4.71 -6.75
N ALA A 202 -0.78 -4.17 -5.53
CA ALA A 202 -0.47 -4.97 -4.35
C ALA A 202 -1.03 -4.36 -3.07
N ARG A 203 -1.34 -5.23 -2.11
CA ARG A 203 -1.76 -4.84 -0.77
C ARG A 203 -0.55 -4.56 0.11
N VAL A 204 -0.54 -3.44 0.81
CA VAL A 204 0.45 -3.16 1.85
C VAL A 204 0.18 -4.02 3.08
N VAL A 205 1.17 -4.79 3.53
CA VAL A 205 1.03 -5.74 4.65
C VAL A 205 1.73 -5.30 5.93
N TRP A 206 2.88 -4.64 5.85
CA TRP A 206 3.54 -4.00 6.99
C TRP A 206 4.61 -3.00 6.54
N ILE A 207 5.07 -2.16 7.47
CA ILE A 207 6.28 -1.35 7.29
C ILE A 207 7.50 -2.23 7.59
N GLY A 208 8.30 -2.57 6.57
CA GLY A 208 9.48 -3.44 6.74
C GLY A 208 10.70 -2.70 7.28
N PHE A 209 10.81 -1.42 6.95
CA PHE A 209 11.87 -0.53 7.43
C PHE A 209 11.37 0.91 7.40
N SER A 210 11.95 1.79 8.21
CA SER A 210 11.61 3.21 8.20
C SER A 210 12.81 4.06 8.58
N TYR A 211 13.02 5.15 7.85
CA TYR A 211 14.06 6.12 8.15
C TYR A 211 13.55 7.56 8.05
N GLY A 212 14.17 8.45 8.82
CA GLY A 212 13.99 9.90 8.68
C GLY A 212 14.62 10.37 7.38
N ILE A 213 13.83 11.03 6.53
CA ILE A 213 14.38 11.84 5.44
C ILE A 213 14.70 13.20 6.06
N PRO A 214 15.99 13.60 6.16
CA PRO A 214 16.34 14.92 6.66
C PRO A 214 15.72 15.99 5.76
N ASP A 215 15.11 17.01 6.34
CA ASP A 215 14.83 18.24 5.58
C ASP A 215 16.15 18.85 5.14
N SER A 216 16.15 19.55 3.99
CA SER A 216 17.34 20.08 3.32
C SER A 216 18.26 20.94 4.19
N ASP A 217 17.76 21.47 5.32
CA ASP A 217 18.48 22.40 6.19
C ASP A 217 18.71 21.89 7.63
N ALA A 218 18.37 20.63 7.95
CA ALA A 218 18.53 20.09 9.31
C ALA A 218 19.76 19.18 9.43
N LEU A 219 20.70 19.52 10.33
CA LEU A 219 21.75 18.61 10.77
C LEU A 219 21.12 17.31 11.33
N PRO A 220 21.66 16.12 11.02
CA PRO A 220 21.02 14.85 11.34
C PRO A 220 20.98 14.63 12.85
N SER A 221 19.83 14.88 13.47
CA SER A 221 19.59 14.52 14.87
C SER A 221 19.33 13.01 14.98
N GLN A 222 20.43 12.30 15.19
CA GLN A 222 20.65 11.13 16.06
C GLN A 222 19.75 9.87 16.05
N GLU A 223 18.69 9.74 15.26
CA GLU A 223 18.21 8.42 14.82
C GLU A 223 17.70 8.48 13.37
N VAL A 224 18.56 8.10 12.43
CA VAL A 224 18.18 7.98 11.01
C VAL A 224 17.09 6.92 10.84
N VAL A 225 17.01 5.92 11.72
CA VAL A 225 16.06 4.79 11.61
C VAL A 225 14.93 4.95 12.63
N ARG A 226 13.67 4.79 12.19
CA ARG A 226 12.46 4.90 13.03
C ARG A 226 11.99 3.50 13.46
N TRP A 227 12.63 2.94 14.48
CA TRP A 227 12.41 1.56 14.94
C TRP A 227 10.98 1.26 15.38
N ASP A 228 10.27 2.23 15.97
CA ASP A 228 8.91 2.11 16.51
C ASP A 228 7.83 1.88 15.43
N ARG A 229 8.18 2.09 14.16
CA ARG A 229 7.28 1.97 13.01
C ARG A 229 7.31 0.59 12.36
N ILE A 230 8.41 -0.16 12.52
CA ILE A 230 8.59 -1.46 11.87
C ILE A 230 7.50 -2.43 12.33
N GLY A 231 6.90 -3.15 11.38
CA GLY A 231 5.84 -4.14 11.63
C GLY A 231 4.44 -3.57 11.85
N ARG A 232 4.25 -2.24 11.82
CA ARG A 232 2.94 -1.61 12.08
C ARG A 232 2.23 -1.15 10.81
N LEU A 233 0.91 -1.37 10.77
CA LEU A 233 -0.07 -0.61 9.98
C LEU A 233 -1.19 -0.26 10.95
N ARG A 234 -1.43 1.04 11.18
CA ARG A 234 -2.54 1.52 12.01
C ARG A 234 -3.74 1.93 11.15
#